data_AF-A0AA91PG00-F1
#
_entry.id   AF-A0AA91PG00-F1
#
_cell.length_a   1.000
_cell.length_b   1.000
_cell.length_c   1.000
_cell.angle_alpha   90.00
_cell.angle_beta   90.00
_cell.angle_gamma   90.00
#
_symmetry.space_group_name_H-M   'P 1'
#
loop_
_entity.id
_entity.type
_entity.pdbx_description
1 polymer ?
#
loop_
_entity_poly.entity_id
_entity_poly.type
_entity_poly.pdbx_seq_one_letter_code
_entity_poly.pdbx_strand_id
1 'polypeptide(L)'
;MDIERCYVYLRDILTGEWARIEVSDWADTYRARVATAVSRQMGTFGGELTLSGSPERGRVTLINAEGDQIIMDFDWYTLTVSQALGREPSGIVDVPQSVRRL
;
A
#
# COMPACT_ATOMS: atom_id res chain seq x y z
N MET A 1 11.12 -13.30 25.57
CA MET A 1 10.29 -13.60 24.40
C MET A 1 10.70 -12.58 23.36
N ASP A 2 11.53 -12.97 22.40
CA ASP A 2 11.86 -12.07 21.29
C ASP A 2 10.57 -11.85 20.51
N ILE A 3 10.05 -10.63 20.58
CA ILE A 3 8.88 -10.23 19.80
C ILE A 3 9.40 -10.14 18.37
N GLU A 4 9.04 -11.13 17.58
CA GLU A 4 9.35 -11.14 16.16
C GLU A 4 8.80 -9.85 15.52
N ARG A 5 9.65 -9.07 14.86
CA ARG A 5 9.21 -7.81 14.25
C ARG A 5 8.26 -8.12 13.09
N CYS A 6 7.20 -7.31 12.96
CA CYS A 6 6.24 -7.38 11.88
C CYS A 6 6.33 -6.12 11.04
N TYR A 7 6.30 -6.29 9.73
CA TYR A 7 6.26 -5.20 8.76
C TYR A 7 5.07 -5.36 7.84
N VAL A 8 4.55 -4.23 7.37
CA VAL A 8 3.66 -4.17 6.22
C VAL A 8 4.50 -3.92 4.98
N TYR A 9 4.36 -4.83 4.02
CA TYR A 9 4.94 -4.70 2.70
C TYR A 9 3.85 -4.15 1.79
N LEU A 10 4.04 -2.93 1.31
CA LEU A 10 3.16 -2.27 0.37
C LEU A 10 3.85 -2.25 -0.99
N ARG A 11 3.13 -2.62 -2.04
CA ARG A 11 3.61 -2.56 -3.41
C ARG A 11 2.74 -1.65 -4.23
N ASP A 12 3.37 -0.74 -4.95
CA ASP A 12 2.75 -0.04 -6.06
C ASP A 12 2.79 -0.96 -7.29
N ILE A 13 1.62 -1.36 -7.79
CA ILE A 13 1.49 -2.33 -8.89
C ILE A 13 1.90 -1.73 -10.22
N LEU A 14 1.70 -0.41 -10.40
CA LEU A 14 1.96 0.28 -11.66
C LEU A 14 3.46 0.42 -11.90
N THR A 15 4.22 0.69 -10.84
CA THR A 15 5.67 0.89 -10.89
C THR A 15 6.46 -0.37 -10.52
N GLY A 16 5.84 -1.29 -9.77
CA GLY A 16 6.51 -2.45 -9.19
C GLY A 16 7.33 -2.11 -7.93
N GLU A 17 7.28 -0.87 -7.45
CA GLU A 17 8.03 -0.42 -6.27
C GLU A 17 7.48 -1.03 -4.98
N TRP A 18 8.39 -1.36 -4.06
CA TRP A 18 8.07 -1.91 -2.75
C TRP A 18 8.46 -0.96 -1.63
N ALA A 19 7.57 -0.86 -0.64
CA ALA A 19 7.73 -0.12 0.59
C ALA A 19 7.60 -1.07 1.78
N ARG A 20 8.57 -1.04 2.69
CA ARG A 20 8.50 -1.73 3.99
C ARG A 20 8.17 -0.73 5.09
N ILE A 21 7.08 -0.97 5.83
CA ILE A 21 6.55 -0.09 6.87
C ILE A 21 6.48 -0.86 8.19
N GLU A 22 7.02 -0.30 9.26
CA GLU A 22 6.85 -0.85 10.62
C GLU A 22 5.36 -0.86 11.00
N VAL A 23 4.86 -1.93 11.61
CA VAL A 23 3.44 -2.02 11.99
C VAL A 23 3.00 -0.89 12.91
N SER A 24 3.92 -0.34 13.73
CA SER A 24 3.65 0.84 14.57
C SER A 24 3.27 2.09 13.77
N ASP A 25 3.81 2.23 12.56
CA ASP A 25 3.59 3.38 11.66
C ASP A 25 2.48 3.10 10.64
N TRP A 26 1.99 1.86 10.58
CA TRP A 26 1.07 1.43 9.53
C TRP A 26 -0.32 2.03 9.66
N ALA A 27 -0.88 2.14 10.87
CA ALA A 27 -2.25 2.64 11.04
C ALA A 27 -2.46 4.05 10.45
N ASP A 28 -1.46 4.92 10.59
CA ASP A 28 -1.50 6.28 10.04
C ASP A 28 -1.20 6.28 8.55
N THR A 29 -0.24 5.47 8.11
CA THR A 29 0.07 5.31 6.67
C THR A 29 -1.12 4.75 5.89
N TYR A 30 -1.79 3.72 6.41
CA TYR A 30 -3.00 3.14 5.84
C TYR A 30 -4.10 4.19 5.65
N ARG A 31 -4.38 4.96 6.71
CA ARG A 31 -5.39 6.03 6.68
C ARG A 31 -5.04 7.11 5.66
N ALA A 32 -3.78 7.54 5.61
CA ALA A 32 -3.31 8.52 4.62
C ALA A 32 -3.49 8.00 3.18
N ARG A 33 -3.07 6.77 2.89
CA ARG A 33 -3.17 6.15 1.56
C ARG A 33 -4.62 6.01 1.09
N VAL A 34 -5.51 5.53 1.97
CA VAL A 34 -6.94 5.43 1.65
C VAL A 34 -7.55 6.81 1.43
N ALA A 35 -7.23 7.79 2.29
CA ALA A 35 -7.70 9.16 2.11
C ALA A 35 -7.22 9.78 0.79
N THR A 36 -5.97 9.53 0.39
CA THR A 36 -5.42 9.95 -0.89
C THR A 36 -6.16 9.30 -2.06
N ALA A 37 -6.47 8.01 -1.99
CA ALA A 37 -7.23 7.31 -3.03
C ALA A 37 -8.66 7.88 -3.18
N VAL A 38 -9.37 8.10 -2.08
CA VAL A 38 -10.70 8.72 -2.08
C VAL A 38 -10.64 10.15 -2.63
N SER A 39 -9.66 10.95 -2.20
CA SER A 39 -9.49 12.33 -2.68
C SER A 39 -9.22 12.38 -4.19
N ARG A 40 -8.42 11.45 -4.72
CA ARG A 40 -8.16 11.33 -6.15
C ARG A 40 -9.40 10.88 -6.92
N GLN A 41 -10.17 9.94 -6.37
CA GLN A 41 -11.43 9.49 -6.98
C GLN A 41 -12.42 10.65 -7.13
N MET A 42 -12.52 11.55 -6.16
CA MET A 42 -13.38 12.74 -6.30
C MET A 42 -12.96 13.64 -7.49
N GLY A 43 -11.68 13.62 -7.86
CA GLY A 43 -11.16 14.35 -9.01
C GLY A 43 -11.35 13.67 -10.36
N THR A 44 -11.80 12.40 -10.41
CA THR A 44 -12.03 11.68 -11.67
C THR A 44 -13.41 11.94 -12.27
N PHE A 45 -14.34 12.53 -11.52
CA PHE A 45 -15.71 12.84 -11.97
C PHE A 45 -16.48 11.64 -12.56
N GLY A 46 -16.30 10.44 -12.00
CA GLY A 46 -17.01 9.24 -12.45
C GLY A 46 -16.16 7.96 -12.47
N GLY A 47 -14.87 8.07 -12.13
CA GLY A 47 -13.99 6.92 -12.02
C GLY A 47 -14.29 6.02 -10.82
N GLU A 48 -13.86 4.77 -10.93
CA GLU A 48 -14.15 3.70 -9.98
C GLU A 48 -13.02 3.54 -8.96
N LEU A 49 -13.36 3.58 -7.67
CA LEU A 49 -12.45 3.21 -6.58
C LEU A 49 -12.89 1.90 -5.95
N THR A 50 -12.02 0.89 -6.03
CA THR A 50 -12.14 -0.35 -5.29
C THR A 50 -11.15 -0.37 -4.14
N LEU A 51 -11.65 -0.57 -2.92
CA LEU A 51 -10.87 -0.88 -1.72
C LEU A 51 -11.33 -2.24 -1.18
N SER A 52 -10.40 -3.15 -0.97
CA SER A 52 -10.70 -4.52 -0.51
C SER A 52 -9.71 -5.00 0.55
N GLY A 53 -10.18 -5.93 1.39
CA GLY A 53 -9.37 -6.57 2.44
C GLY A 53 -9.49 -5.93 3.81
N SER A 54 -8.41 -6.03 4.59
CA SER A 54 -8.26 -5.50 5.96
C SER A 54 -6.98 -4.66 6.06
N PRO A 55 -6.75 -3.94 7.18
CA PRO A 55 -5.47 -3.27 7.42
C PRO A 55 -4.27 -4.22 7.28
N GLU A 56 -4.40 -5.50 7.62
CA GLU A 56 -3.30 -6.46 7.58
C GLU A 56 -3.01 -6.98 6.16
N ARG A 57 -4.02 -7.02 5.28
CA ARG A 57 -3.87 -7.41 3.87
C ARG A 57 -5.01 -6.85 3.03
N GLY A 58 -4.68 -6.19 1.93
CA GLY A 58 -5.68 -5.64 1.04
C GLY A 58 -5.12 -5.03 -0.23
N ARG A 59 -5.99 -4.35 -0.97
CA ARG A 59 -5.65 -3.66 -2.22
C ARG A 59 -6.55 -2.46 -2.43
N VAL A 60 -5.98 -1.42 -3.02
CA VAL A 60 -6.69 -0.27 -3.55
C VAL A 60 -6.42 -0.19 -5.04
N THR A 61 -7.48 -0.02 -5.83
CA THR A 61 -7.40 0.25 -7.26
C THR A 61 -8.33 1.41 -7.60
N LEU A 62 -7.81 2.41 -8.32
CA LEU A 62 -8.55 3.55 -8.83
C LEU A 62 -8.41 3.58 -10.35
N ILE A 63 -9.55 3.63 -11.03
CA ILE A 63 -9.66 3.72 -12.49
C ILE A 63 -10.28 5.08 -12.85
N ASN A 64 -9.90 5.64 -14.00
CA ASN A 64 -10.52 6.85 -14.56
C ASN A 64 -12.01 6.64 -14.91
N ALA A 65 -12.70 7.72 -15.29
CA ALA A 65 -14.12 7.69 -15.62
C ALA A 65 -14.42 6.88 -16.89
N GLU A 66 -13.47 6.81 -17.81
CA GLU A 66 -13.58 6.04 -19.06
C GLU A 66 -13.39 4.53 -18.83
N GLY A 67 -12.84 4.12 -17.69
CA GLY A 67 -12.64 2.71 -17.35
C GLY A 67 -11.40 2.07 -17.99
N ASP A 68 -10.56 2.84 -18.69
CA ASP A 68 -9.45 2.34 -19.50
C ASP A 68 -8.05 2.65 -18.92
N GLN A 69 -7.97 3.50 -17.90
CA GLN A 69 -6.72 3.89 -17.27
C GLN A 69 -6.74 3.65 -15.76
N ILE A 70 -5.78 2.87 -15.27
CA ILE A 70 -5.51 2.72 -13.84
C ILE A 70 -4.70 3.94 -13.38
N ILE A 71 -5.27 4.73 -12.47
CA ILE A 71 -4.65 5.95 -11.91
C ILE A 71 -3.80 5.62 -10.67
N MET A 72 -4.22 4.62 -9.90
CA MET A 72 -3.54 4.18 -8.69
C MET A 72 -3.87 2.71 -8.44
N ASP A 73 -2.86 1.91 -8.14
CA ASP A 73 -3.04 0.51 -7.81
C ASP A 73 -1.93 0.05 -6.88
N PHE A 74 -2.31 -0.30 -5.65
CA PHE A 74 -1.36 -0.82 -4.67
C PHE A 74 -1.99 -1.92 -3.83
N ASP A 75 -1.19 -2.94 -3.52
CA ASP A 75 -1.56 -3.98 -2.57
C ASP A 75 -0.63 -3.97 -1.37
N TRP A 76 -1.09 -4.56 -0.27
CA TRP A 76 -0.29 -4.71 0.93
C TRP A 76 -0.57 -6.04 1.63
N TYR A 77 0.42 -6.46 2.41
CA TYR A 77 0.29 -7.58 3.32
C TYR A 77 1.28 -7.43 4.49
N THR A 78 0.88 -7.93 5.64
CA THR A 78 1.71 -7.95 6.86
C THR A 78 2.44 -9.29 6.93
N LEU A 79 3.76 -9.25 7.13
CA LEU A 79 4.57 -10.44 7.42
C LEU A 79 5.43 -10.20 8.65
N THR A 80 5.70 -11.28 9.37
CA THR A 80 6.79 -11.31 10.34
C THR A 80 8.14 -11.40 9.61
N VAL A 81 9.24 -11.03 10.28
CA VAL A 81 10.60 -11.15 9.69
C VAL A 81 10.90 -12.58 9.22
N SER A 82 10.52 -13.61 9.97
CA SER A 82 10.76 -15.00 9.54
C SER A 82 9.90 -15.42 8.34
N GLN A 83 8.69 -14.86 8.19
CA GLN A 83 7.84 -15.11 7.03
C GLN A 83 8.33 -14.39 5.77
N ALA A 84 9.02 -13.26 5.95
CA ALA A 84 9.64 -12.51 4.87
C ALA A 84 10.84 -13.27 4.29
N LEU A 85 11.65 -13.93 5.13
CA LEU A 85 12.79 -14.76 4.71
C LEU A 85 12.34 -15.88 3.74
N GLY A 86 12.58 -15.69 2.45
CA GLY A 86 12.17 -16.59 1.36
C GLY A 86 11.00 -16.11 0.50
N ARG A 87 10.40 -14.96 0.85
CA ARG A 87 9.37 -14.25 0.07
C ARG A 87 9.69 -12.77 -0.15
N GLU A 88 10.80 -12.27 0.38
CA GLU A 88 11.25 -10.89 0.14
C GLU A 88 11.44 -10.66 -1.36
N PRO A 89 10.67 -9.75 -1.97
CA PRO A 89 10.93 -9.32 -3.33
C PRO A 89 12.32 -8.67 -3.38
N SER A 90 13.12 -9.00 -4.38
CA SER A 90 14.35 -8.26 -4.66
C SER A 90 14.04 -6.78 -4.89
N GLY A 91 14.74 -5.87 -4.21
CA GLY A 91 14.61 -4.41 -4.41
C GLY A 91 13.77 -3.64 -3.37
N ILE A 92 13.62 -4.15 -2.14
CA ILE A 92 12.96 -3.40 -1.05
C ILE A 92 13.75 -2.11 -0.79
N VAL A 93 13.11 -0.97 -1.03
CA VAL A 93 13.62 0.33 -0.61
C VAL A 93 13.10 0.58 0.81
N ASP A 94 13.99 0.88 1.75
CA ASP A 94 13.56 1.44 3.03
C ASP A 94 12.82 2.74 2.75
N VAL A 95 11.56 2.83 3.19
CA VAL A 95 10.67 3.93 2.84
C VAL A 95 11.32 5.26 3.26
N PRO A 96 11.64 6.16 2.32
CA PRO A 96 12.15 7.48 2.67
C PRO A 96 11.15 8.24 3.54
N GLN A 97 11.62 9.01 4.53
CA GLN A 97 10.75 9.78 5.43
C GLN A 97 9.75 10.68 4.70
N SER A 98 10.01 11.06 3.44
CA SER A 98 9.13 11.86 2.58
C SER A 98 7.84 11.16 2.17
N VAL A 99 7.78 9.82 2.20
CA VAL A 99 6.60 9.02 1.83
C VAL A 99 5.63 8.84 3.00
N ARG A 100 6.04 9.18 4.23
CA ARG A 100 5.18 9.14 5.43
C ARG A 100 4.06 10.19 5.43
N ARG A 101 4.02 11.09 4.44
CA ARG A 101 3.08 12.23 4.37
C ARG A 101 2.19 12.27 3.13
N LEU A 102 2.22 11.24 2.27
CA LEU A 102 1.42 11.16 1.04
C LEU A 102 0.48 9.96 1.04
#